data_AF-A0A1Q7H726-F1
#
_entry.id   AF-A0A1Q7H726-F1
#
_cell.length_a   1.000
_cell.length_b   1.000
_cell.length_c   1.000
_cell.angle_alpha   90.00
_cell.angle_beta   90.00
_cell.angle_gamma   90.00
#
_symmetry.space_group_name_H-M   'P 1'
#
loop_
_entity.id
_entity.type
_entity.pdbx_description
1 polymer ?
#
loop_
_entity_poly.entity_id
_entity_poly.type
_entity_poly.pdbx_seq_one_letter_code
_entity_poly.pdbx_strand_id
1 'polypeptide(L)'
;MYAVALFLLLLTLVIGTGAGTAAGTKSWIVLGGPFRFQPAELAKLAVVLMVARWAADRRSPPATMRELVTPGVIVLVPFLLVWAQHDLGSAIVFVAILFAMLYWVGTRPALLLLLASPAVGLILAFSTAAWGAWFLLILGLVLWWRIYFWEAVAVVTANLIMGVVALPFWRSLAPYQQNRVLAFLNPLVDPRATGWHVIQSRVAIGSGGFLGKGYTLGSQKRLAFLPAQHTDFIFSVVGEELGFVGVVAALTLFITLILVLLRIARRATDQFSSLVVFGITGMLFTHIVENVGMTVNLLPITGIPLPFFSYGGSFLVTCCAAIGVALRVAWESRLSGYTER
;
A
#
# COMPACT_ATOMS: atom_id res chain seq x y z
N MET A 1 1.73 -17.81 11.96
CA MET A 1 0.99 -16.59 11.56
C MET A 1 0.78 -16.49 10.05
N TYR A 2 1.83 -16.55 9.22
CA TYR A 2 1.70 -16.46 7.76
C TYR A 2 0.72 -17.48 7.14
N ALA A 3 0.87 -18.78 7.46
CA ALA A 3 -0.06 -19.81 6.98
C ALA A 3 -1.52 -19.57 7.42
N VAL A 4 -1.74 -19.06 8.64
CA VAL A 4 -3.07 -18.70 9.14
C VAL A 4 -3.64 -17.53 8.35
N ALA A 5 -2.82 -16.51 8.04
CA ALA A 5 -3.24 -15.39 7.21
C ALA A 5 -3.62 -15.83 5.79
N LEU A 6 -2.85 -16.73 5.17
CA LEU A 6 -3.19 -17.30 3.87
C LEU A 6 -4.49 -18.10 3.92
N PHE A 7 -4.68 -18.92 4.95
CA PHE A 7 -5.92 -19.66 5.15
C PHE A 7 -7.12 -18.71 5.27
N LEU A 8 -7.00 -17.64 6.04
CA LEU A 8 -8.07 -16.64 6.18
C LEU A 8 -8.34 -15.90 4.87
N LEU A 9 -7.32 -15.63 4.05
CA LEU A 9 -7.47 -15.03 2.71
C LEU A 9 -8.12 -15.98 1.70
N LEU A 10 -7.88 -17.29 1.83
CA LEU A 10 -8.59 -18.29 1.03
C LEU A 10 -10.04 -18.41 1.48
N LEU A 11 -10.27 -18.38 2.79
CA LEU A 11 -11.60 -18.42 3.36
C LEU A 11 -12.45 -17.22 2.88
N THR A 12 -11.89 -16.00 2.88
CA THR A 12 -12.59 -14.81 2.35
C THR A 12 -12.99 -14.92 0.89
N LEU A 13 -12.23 -15.62 0.04
CA LEU A 13 -12.64 -15.82 -1.36
C LEU A 13 -13.96 -16.60 -1.46
N VAL A 14 -14.19 -17.52 -0.53
CA VAL A 14 -15.37 -18.40 -0.49
C VAL A 14 -16.55 -17.72 0.21
N ILE A 15 -16.33 -17.19 1.43
CA ILE A 15 -17.40 -16.69 2.30
C ILE A 15 -17.45 -15.15 2.43
N GLY A 16 -16.51 -14.45 1.81
CA GLY A 16 -16.34 -13.01 2.01
C GLY A 16 -17.46 -12.19 1.38
N THR A 17 -17.83 -11.11 2.07
CA THR A 17 -18.82 -10.12 1.64
C THR A 17 -18.15 -8.76 1.42
N GLY A 18 -18.76 -7.92 0.59
CA GLY A 18 -18.30 -6.54 0.37
C GLY A 18 -18.80 -5.58 1.45
N ALA A 19 -18.12 -4.44 1.61
CA ALA A 19 -18.55 -3.36 2.51
C ALA A 19 -18.23 -1.98 1.94
N GLY A 20 -19.13 -1.00 2.15
CA GLY A 20 -18.91 0.41 1.77
C GLY A 20 -18.90 0.66 0.26
N THR A 21 -17.98 1.51 -0.21
CA THR A 21 -17.69 1.79 -1.65
C THR A 21 -17.17 0.56 -2.40
N ALA A 22 -16.87 -0.52 -1.66
CA ALA A 22 -16.44 -1.82 -2.14
C ALA A 22 -17.56 -2.87 -2.01
N ALA A 23 -18.82 -2.48 -2.24
CA ALA A 23 -19.97 -3.40 -2.23
C ALA A 23 -19.82 -4.59 -3.22
N GLY A 24 -18.92 -4.48 -4.21
CA GLY A 24 -18.56 -5.56 -5.14
C GLY A 24 -17.32 -6.39 -4.77
N THR A 25 -16.64 -6.14 -3.64
CA THR A 25 -15.47 -6.93 -3.22
C THR A 25 -15.85 -8.07 -2.29
N LYS A 26 -14.99 -9.10 -2.17
CA LYS A 26 -15.13 -10.18 -1.19
C LYS A 26 -14.03 -10.08 -0.12
N SER A 27 -13.90 -8.91 0.51
CA SER A 27 -12.77 -8.61 1.39
C SER A 27 -13.06 -8.74 2.90
N TRP A 28 -14.32 -8.89 3.31
CA TRP A 28 -14.71 -8.93 4.72
C TRP A 28 -15.31 -10.27 5.15
N ILE A 29 -14.92 -10.74 6.34
CA ILE A 29 -15.61 -11.83 7.05
C ILE A 29 -16.53 -11.20 8.10
N VAL A 30 -17.82 -11.53 8.06
CA VAL A 30 -18.80 -11.13 9.08
C VAL A 30 -18.87 -12.23 10.13
N LEU A 31 -18.45 -11.93 11.36
CA LEU A 31 -18.41 -12.88 12.47
C LEU A 31 -19.68 -12.87 13.33
N GLY A 32 -20.71 -12.14 12.90
CA GLY A 32 -21.96 -11.91 13.63
C GLY A 32 -22.02 -10.52 14.29
N GLY A 33 -23.20 -9.91 14.31
CA GLY A 33 -23.41 -8.57 14.87
C GLY A 33 -22.65 -7.45 14.12
N PRO A 34 -22.15 -6.40 14.80
CA PRO A 34 -21.40 -5.31 14.18
C PRO A 34 -19.94 -5.67 13.83
N PHE A 35 -19.48 -6.88 14.17
CA PHE A 35 -18.08 -7.26 14.03
C PHE A 35 -17.75 -7.72 12.62
N ARG A 36 -16.92 -6.92 11.94
CA ARG A 36 -16.38 -7.22 10.62
C ARG A 36 -14.86 -7.30 10.70
N PHE A 37 -14.31 -8.39 10.19
CA PHE A 37 -12.88 -8.64 10.18
C PHE A 37 -12.36 -8.66 8.74
N GLN A 38 -11.24 -7.99 8.49
CA GLN A 38 -10.61 -7.95 7.18
C GLN A 38 -9.27 -8.69 7.24
N PRO A 39 -9.20 -9.94 6.75
CA PRO A 39 -7.98 -10.75 6.80
C PRO A 39 -6.77 -10.15 6.09
N ALA A 40 -6.98 -9.30 5.08
CA ALA A 40 -5.90 -8.60 4.38
C ALA A 40 -5.06 -7.73 5.33
N GLU A 41 -5.68 -7.14 6.36
CA GLU A 41 -4.97 -6.35 7.37
C GLU A 41 -4.01 -7.20 8.20
N LEU A 42 -4.47 -8.37 8.66
CA LEU A 42 -3.63 -9.33 9.36
C LEU A 42 -2.52 -9.90 8.46
N ALA A 43 -2.85 -10.16 7.19
CA ALA A 43 -1.91 -10.70 6.23
C ALA A 43 -0.73 -9.76 5.94
N LYS A 44 -0.94 -8.44 5.92
CA LYS A 44 0.14 -7.46 5.78
C LYS A 44 1.16 -7.57 6.92
N LEU A 45 0.69 -7.65 8.17
CA LEU A 45 1.57 -7.89 9.32
C LEU A 45 2.26 -9.26 9.23
N ALA A 46 1.54 -10.31 8.82
CA ALA A 46 2.11 -11.64 8.67
C ALA A 46 3.22 -11.69 7.60
N VAL A 47 3.06 -10.95 6.51
CA VAL A 47 4.06 -10.77 5.46
C VAL A 47 5.28 -10.04 6.00
N VAL A 48 5.09 -8.94 6.73
CA VAL A 48 6.21 -8.21 7.37
C VAL A 48 7.03 -9.16 8.24
N LEU A 49 6.40 -9.94 9.09
CA LEU A 49 7.10 -10.91 9.95
C LEU A 49 7.81 -12.00 9.14
N MET A 50 7.16 -12.52 8.09
CA MET A 50 7.71 -13.60 7.28
C MET A 50 8.92 -13.15 6.45
N VAL A 51 8.83 -11.98 5.81
CA VAL A 51 9.96 -11.39 5.06
C VAL A 51 11.08 -10.98 6.01
N ALA A 52 10.76 -10.45 7.19
CA ALA A 52 11.77 -10.11 8.19
C ALA A 52 12.51 -11.36 8.66
N ARG A 53 11.79 -12.47 8.91
CA ARG A 53 12.38 -13.75 9.29
C ARG A 53 13.29 -14.28 8.19
N TRP A 54 12.78 -14.32 6.95
CA TRP A 54 13.56 -14.76 5.80
C TRP A 54 14.85 -13.96 5.64
N ALA A 55 14.79 -12.63 5.76
CA ALA A 55 15.95 -11.76 5.59
C ALA A 55 16.94 -11.83 6.76
N ALA A 56 16.46 -12.03 7.98
CA ALA A 56 17.30 -12.18 9.17
C ALA A 56 18.08 -13.52 9.20
N ASP A 57 17.56 -14.57 8.57
CA ASP A 57 18.26 -15.85 8.44
C ASP A 57 19.38 -15.80 7.37
N ARG A 58 19.52 -14.68 6.63
CA ARG A 58 20.58 -14.50 5.62
C ARG A 58 21.81 -13.83 6.21
N ARG A 59 22.99 -14.28 5.77
CA ARG A 59 24.28 -13.65 6.11
C ARG A 59 24.56 -12.36 5.34
N SER A 60 23.99 -12.22 4.15
CA SER A 60 24.24 -11.07 3.28
C SER A 60 22.96 -10.60 2.57
N PRO A 61 22.89 -9.29 2.22
CA PRO A 61 21.79 -8.75 1.43
C PRO A 61 21.66 -9.47 0.08
N PRO A 62 20.44 -9.54 -0.49
CA PRO A 62 20.24 -10.11 -1.82
C PRO A 62 21.08 -9.42 -2.88
N ALA A 63 21.92 -10.20 -3.57
CA ALA A 63 22.84 -9.68 -4.57
C ALA A 63 22.42 -9.98 -6.02
N THR A 64 21.40 -10.83 -6.20
CA THR A 64 20.99 -11.40 -7.48
C THR A 64 19.46 -11.41 -7.64
N MET A 65 18.95 -11.43 -8.88
CA MET A 65 17.50 -11.54 -9.13
C MET A 65 16.92 -12.85 -8.58
N ARG A 66 17.70 -13.94 -8.63
CA ARG A 66 17.28 -15.25 -8.12
C ARG A 66 17.00 -15.23 -6.62
N GLU A 67 17.78 -14.49 -5.85
CA GLU A 67 17.58 -14.35 -4.41
C GLU A 67 16.32 -13.54 -4.05
N LEU A 68 15.85 -12.69 -4.96
CA LEU A 68 14.60 -11.93 -4.80
C LEU A 68 13.34 -12.75 -5.06
N VAL A 69 13.46 -13.95 -5.65
CA VAL A 69 12.31 -14.83 -5.90
C VAL A 69 11.63 -15.24 -4.61
N THR A 70 12.40 -15.57 -3.55
CA THR A 70 11.81 -16.02 -2.28
C THR A 70 10.96 -14.95 -1.59
N PRO A 71 11.47 -13.73 -1.31
CA PRO A 71 10.65 -12.67 -0.72
C PRO A 71 9.55 -12.21 -1.70
N GLY A 72 9.82 -12.26 -3.01
CA GLY A 72 8.83 -12.04 -4.05
C GLY A 72 7.64 -12.99 -3.92
N VAL A 73 7.87 -14.29 -3.78
CA VAL A 73 6.80 -15.30 -3.60
C VAL A 73 6.06 -15.12 -2.29
N ILE A 74 6.76 -14.86 -1.18
CA ILE A 74 6.14 -14.60 0.14
C ILE A 74 5.11 -13.46 0.05
N VAL A 75 5.37 -12.45 -0.77
CA VAL A 75 4.49 -11.30 -0.97
C VAL A 75 3.46 -11.54 -2.08
N LEU A 76 3.87 -12.18 -3.18
CA LEU A 76 3.05 -12.40 -4.36
C LEU A 76 1.86 -13.31 -4.06
N VAL A 77 2.03 -14.34 -3.23
CA VAL A 77 0.93 -15.25 -2.87
C VAL A 77 -0.25 -14.51 -2.20
N PRO A 78 -0.08 -13.79 -1.07
CA PRO A 78 -1.19 -13.03 -0.48
C PRO A 78 -1.65 -11.88 -1.38
N PHE A 79 -0.76 -11.24 -2.15
CA PHE A 79 -1.13 -10.25 -3.16
C PHE A 79 -2.15 -10.81 -4.16
N LEU A 80 -1.89 -11.98 -4.75
CA LEU A 80 -2.77 -12.61 -5.74
C LEU A 80 -4.12 -13.03 -5.12
N LEU A 81 -4.12 -13.49 -3.87
CA LEU A 81 -5.37 -13.81 -3.17
C LEU A 81 -6.23 -12.57 -2.91
N VAL A 82 -5.62 -11.47 -2.48
CA VAL A 82 -6.31 -10.19 -2.25
C VAL A 82 -6.75 -9.57 -3.58
N TRP A 83 -5.95 -9.70 -4.63
CA TRP A 83 -6.34 -9.35 -5.99
C TRP A 83 -7.59 -10.12 -6.44
N ALA A 84 -7.64 -11.43 -6.20
CA ALA A 84 -8.80 -12.26 -6.53
C ALA A 84 -10.06 -11.90 -5.70
N GLN A 85 -9.91 -11.26 -4.55
CA GLN A 85 -11.01 -10.66 -3.78
C GLN A 85 -11.49 -9.33 -4.39
N HIS A 86 -10.85 -8.88 -5.46
CA HIS A 86 -11.02 -7.60 -6.14
C HIS A 86 -10.66 -6.38 -5.26
N ASP A 87 -9.88 -6.57 -4.19
CA ASP A 87 -9.41 -5.51 -3.28
C ASP A 87 -8.03 -4.99 -3.72
N LEU A 88 -8.05 -4.23 -4.82
CA LEU A 88 -6.86 -3.65 -5.46
C LEU A 88 -6.04 -2.75 -4.53
N GLY A 89 -6.72 -1.97 -3.68
CA GLY A 89 -6.06 -1.07 -2.75
C GLY A 89 -5.22 -1.85 -1.75
N SER A 90 -5.84 -2.80 -1.04
CA SER A 90 -5.11 -3.63 -0.08
C SER A 90 -3.97 -4.42 -0.72
N ALA A 91 -4.12 -4.83 -1.99
CA ALA A 91 -3.09 -5.56 -2.73
C ALA A 91 -1.81 -4.73 -2.93
N ILE A 92 -1.90 -3.46 -3.33
CA ILE A 92 -0.74 -2.61 -3.61
C ILE A 92 0.17 -2.44 -2.38
N VAL A 93 -0.42 -2.43 -1.17
CA VAL A 93 0.34 -2.31 0.08
C VAL A 93 1.32 -3.47 0.28
N PHE A 94 0.99 -4.69 -0.18
CA PHE A 94 1.93 -5.83 -0.13
C PHE A 94 3.18 -5.57 -0.95
N VAL A 95 3.02 -5.00 -2.14
CA VAL A 95 4.14 -4.63 -3.02
C VAL A 95 4.99 -3.56 -2.35
N ALA A 96 4.37 -2.54 -1.77
CA ALA A 96 5.11 -1.49 -1.06
C ALA A 96 5.89 -2.03 0.15
N ILE A 97 5.32 -2.97 0.91
CA ILE A 97 6.01 -3.67 2.00
C ILE A 97 7.26 -4.40 1.47
N LEU A 98 7.15 -5.12 0.35
CA LEU A 98 8.29 -5.82 -0.26
C LEU A 98 9.43 -4.86 -0.57
N PHE A 99 9.14 -3.78 -1.30
CA PHE A 99 10.16 -2.80 -1.71
C PHE A 99 10.78 -2.08 -0.52
N ALA A 100 9.97 -1.69 0.47
CA ALA A 100 10.46 -1.07 1.69
C ALA A 100 11.43 -2.01 2.41
N MET A 101 11.05 -3.26 2.64
CA MET A 101 11.89 -4.20 3.37
C MET A 101 13.16 -4.57 2.60
N LEU A 102 13.08 -4.82 1.28
CA LEU A 102 14.26 -5.13 0.47
C LEU A 102 15.25 -3.95 0.45
N TYR A 103 14.75 -2.71 0.39
CA TYR A 103 15.57 -1.52 0.52
C TYR A 103 16.27 -1.46 1.87
N TRP A 104 15.56 -1.74 2.97
CA TRP A 104 16.12 -1.74 4.33
C TRP A 104 17.17 -2.83 4.56
N VAL A 105 16.98 -4.00 3.95
CA VAL A 105 17.98 -5.08 3.95
C VAL A 105 19.29 -4.64 3.28
N GLY A 106 19.28 -3.58 2.46
CA GLY A 106 20.44 -3.12 1.70
C GLY A 106 20.54 -3.77 0.32
N THR A 107 19.41 -4.21 -0.25
CA THR A 107 19.37 -4.69 -1.63
C THR A 107 19.76 -3.55 -2.57
N ARG A 108 20.61 -3.85 -3.56
CA ARG A 108 21.08 -2.84 -4.53
C ARG A 108 19.89 -2.17 -5.24
N PRO A 109 19.83 -0.83 -5.35
CA PRO A 109 18.73 -0.14 -6.03
C PRO A 109 18.51 -0.59 -7.48
N ALA A 110 19.58 -0.98 -8.17
CA ALA A 110 19.51 -1.59 -9.51
C ALA A 110 18.59 -2.83 -9.53
N LEU A 111 18.70 -3.73 -8.55
CA LEU A 111 17.85 -4.91 -8.46
C LEU A 111 16.41 -4.54 -8.12
N LEU A 112 16.19 -3.53 -7.28
CA LEU A 112 14.84 -3.04 -7.00
C LEU A 112 14.19 -2.45 -8.26
N LEU A 113 14.93 -1.66 -9.04
CA LEU A 113 14.44 -1.11 -10.31
C LEU A 113 14.07 -2.21 -11.30
N LEU A 114 14.91 -3.24 -11.43
CA LEU A 114 14.64 -4.36 -12.33
C LEU A 114 13.45 -5.20 -11.87
N LEU A 115 13.29 -5.40 -10.57
CA LEU A 115 12.11 -6.08 -10.00
C LEU A 115 10.82 -5.28 -10.26
N ALA A 116 10.88 -3.95 -10.16
CA ALA A 116 9.75 -3.05 -10.43
C ALA A 116 9.47 -2.88 -11.93
N SER A 117 10.46 -3.12 -12.79
CA SER A 117 10.40 -2.79 -14.21
C SER A 117 9.20 -3.37 -14.98
N PRO A 118 8.75 -4.62 -14.74
CA PRO A 118 7.58 -5.15 -15.45
C PRO A 118 6.29 -4.40 -15.09
N ALA A 119 6.11 -3.99 -13.83
CA ALA A 119 4.92 -3.23 -13.43
C ALA A 119 4.88 -1.86 -14.11
N VAL A 120 6.02 -1.17 -14.23
CA VAL A 120 6.12 0.08 -15.00
C VAL A 120 5.85 -0.18 -16.48
N GLY A 121 6.41 -1.26 -17.03
CA GLY A 121 6.16 -1.68 -18.42
C GLY A 121 4.67 -1.92 -18.70
N LEU A 122 3.94 -2.53 -17.76
CA LEU A 122 2.50 -2.76 -17.87
C LEU A 122 1.70 -1.45 -17.94
N ILE A 123 2.08 -0.45 -17.15
CA ILE A 123 1.44 0.88 -17.17
C ILE A 123 1.74 1.61 -18.47
N LEU A 124 2.97 1.52 -18.98
CA LEU A 124 3.38 2.20 -20.21
C LEU A 124 2.88 1.48 -21.48
N ALA A 125 2.48 0.20 -21.38
CA ALA A 125 2.03 -0.62 -22.50
C ALA A 125 0.81 -0.06 -23.26
N PHE A 126 0.03 0.83 -22.64
CA PHE A 126 -1.07 1.53 -23.33
C PHE A 126 -0.59 2.55 -24.37
N SER A 127 0.71 2.88 -24.38
CA SER A 127 1.36 3.67 -25.43
C SER A 127 2.55 2.91 -25.98
N THR A 128 2.45 2.43 -27.22
CA THR A 128 3.51 1.64 -27.89
C THR A 128 4.86 2.36 -27.88
N ALA A 129 4.86 3.68 -28.06
CA ALA A 129 6.08 4.48 -28.03
C ALA A 129 6.69 4.54 -26.61
N ALA A 130 5.87 4.79 -25.58
CA ALA A 130 6.35 4.88 -24.21
C ALA A 130 6.86 3.52 -23.69
N TRP A 131 6.13 2.44 -24.00
CA TRP A 131 6.56 1.08 -23.68
C TRP A 131 7.84 0.69 -24.42
N GLY A 132 7.93 0.98 -25.72
CA GLY A 132 9.13 0.71 -26.52
C GLY A 132 10.37 1.44 -25.98
N ALA A 133 10.21 2.72 -25.63
CA ALA A 133 11.28 3.51 -25.01
C ALA A 133 11.71 2.93 -23.64
N TRP A 134 10.74 2.56 -22.79
CA TRP A 134 11.02 1.91 -21.51
C TRP A 134 11.72 0.57 -21.67
N PHE A 135 11.27 -0.26 -22.61
CA PHE A 135 11.87 -1.56 -22.89
C PHE A 135 13.33 -1.41 -23.34
N LEU A 136 13.63 -0.47 -24.23
CA LEU A 136 15.00 -0.18 -24.67
C LEU A 136 15.88 0.34 -23.53
N LEU A 137 15.32 1.19 -22.65
CA LEU A 137 16.01 1.66 -21.44
C LEU A 137 16.40 0.49 -20.53
N ILE A 138 15.45 -0.40 -20.22
CA ILE A 138 15.71 -1.57 -19.37
C ILE A 138 16.72 -2.51 -20.03
N LEU A 139 16.61 -2.75 -21.34
CA LEU A 139 17.60 -3.54 -22.08
C LEU A 139 19.00 -2.93 -21.97
N GLY A 140 19.12 -1.61 -22.17
CA GLY A 140 20.38 -0.89 -22.01
C GLY A 140 20.95 -1.00 -20.59
N LEU A 141 20.12 -0.86 -19.56
CA LEU A 141 20.53 -0.98 -18.16
C LEU A 141 21.00 -2.41 -17.80
N VAL A 142 20.29 -3.43 -18.29
CA VAL A 142 20.65 -4.84 -18.08
C VAL A 142 22.01 -5.16 -18.70
N LEU A 143 22.27 -4.65 -19.90
CA LEU A 143 23.57 -4.80 -20.58
C LEU A 143 24.67 -3.99 -19.88
N TRP A 144 24.38 -2.76 -19.45
CA TRP A 144 25.32 -1.88 -18.76
C TRP A 144 25.76 -2.45 -17.40
N TRP A 145 24.81 -2.93 -16.60
CA TRP A 145 25.09 -3.53 -15.29
C TRP A 145 25.64 -4.95 -15.35
N ARG A 146 25.91 -5.49 -16.56
CA ARG A 146 26.50 -6.80 -16.80
C ARG A 146 25.87 -7.91 -15.95
N ILE A 147 24.54 -7.93 -15.94
CA ILE A 147 23.75 -8.89 -15.18
C ILE A 147 23.97 -10.30 -15.75
N TYR A 148 23.90 -11.33 -14.91
CA TYR A 148 23.99 -12.72 -15.34
C TYR A 148 23.01 -13.02 -16.49
N PHE A 149 23.48 -13.72 -17.52
CA PHE A 149 22.74 -13.95 -18.77
C PHE A 149 21.29 -14.42 -18.55
N TRP A 150 21.07 -15.41 -17.69
CA TRP A 150 19.72 -15.93 -17.42
C TRP A 150 18.81 -14.94 -16.68
N GLU A 151 19.36 -14.08 -15.81
CA GLU A 151 18.61 -13.04 -15.13
C GLU A 151 18.24 -11.91 -16.10
N ALA A 152 19.17 -11.54 -16.97
CA ALA A 152 18.92 -10.59 -18.05
C ALA A 152 17.80 -11.07 -18.97
N VAL A 153 17.86 -12.33 -19.42
CA VAL A 153 16.80 -12.95 -20.24
C VAL A 153 15.47 -12.93 -19.51
N ALA A 154 15.43 -13.29 -18.22
CA ALA A 154 14.20 -13.28 -17.43
C ALA A 154 13.58 -11.88 -17.32
N VAL A 155 14.37 -10.85 -17.00
CA VAL A 155 13.88 -9.47 -16.86
C VAL A 155 13.38 -8.90 -18.19
N VAL A 156 14.15 -9.11 -19.28
CA VAL A 156 13.78 -8.64 -20.62
C VAL A 156 12.50 -9.35 -21.08
N THR A 157 12.42 -10.66 -20.90
CA THR A 157 11.22 -11.45 -21.26
C THR A 157 10.01 -10.99 -20.45
N ALA A 158 10.16 -10.75 -19.14
CA ALA A 158 9.08 -10.24 -18.31
C ALA A 158 8.56 -8.88 -18.80
N ASN A 159 9.44 -7.92 -19.12
CA ASN A 159 9.04 -6.61 -19.66
C ASN A 159 8.36 -6.72 -21.04
N LEU A 160 8.82 -7.65 -21.88
CA LEU A 160 8.21 -7.92 -23.17
C LEU A 160 6.78 -8.46 -23.02
N ILE A 161 6.60 -9.44 -22.12
CA ILE A 161 5.29 -10.05 -21.80
C ILE A 161 4.30 -8.98 -21.33
N MET A 162 4.73 -7.99 -20.53
CA MET A 162 3.84 -6.94 -20.03
C MET A 162 3.22 -6.10 -21.16
N GLY A 163 3.93 -5.92 -22.28
CA GLY A 163 3.36 -5.25 -23.46
C GLY A 163 2.19 -6.01 -24.08
N VAL A 164 2.26 -7.35 -24.09
CA VAL A 164 1.21 -8.23 -24.63
C VAL A 164 0.06 -8.41 -23.63
N VAL A 165 0.38 -8.51 -22.34
CA VAL A 165 -0.59 -8.82 -21.26
C VAL A 165 -1.42 -7.60 -20.85
N ALA A 166 -0.97 -6.37 -21.13
CA ALA A 166 -1.66 -5.16 -20.69
C ALA A 166 -3.15 -5.09 -21.07
N LEU A 167 -3.51 -5.42 -22.31
CA LEU A 167 -4.90 -5.37 -22.75
C LEU A 167 -5.77 -6.50 -22.16
N PRO A 168 -5.33 -7.78 -22.17
CA PRO A 168 -6.01 -8.84 -21.42
C PRO A 168 -6.18 -8.52 -19.93
N PHE A 169 -5.13 -7.98 -19.30
CA PHE A 169 -5.14 -7.56 -17.91
C PHE A 169 -6.19 -6.49 -17.66
N TRP A 170 -6.20 -5.43 -18.48
CA TRP A 170 -7.22 -4.37 -18.38
C TRP A 170 -8.64 -4.93 -18.50
N ARG A 171 -8.89 -5.83 -19.46
CA ARG A 171 -10.20 -6.48 -19.65
C ARG A 171 -10.60 -7.42 -18.51
N SER A 172 -9.63 -7.95 -17.76
CA SER A 172 -9.90 -8.81 -16.59
C SER A 172 -10.33 -8.03 -15.34
N LEU A 173 -10.06 -6.72 -15.29
CA LEU A 173 -10.48 -5.86 -14.19
C LEU A 173 -12.00 -5.73 -14.15
N ALA A 174 -12.57 -5.75 -12.95
CA ALA A 174 -13.99 -5.50 -12.77
C ALA A 174 -14.36 -4.08 -13.25
N PRO A 175 -15.58 -3.84 -13.75
CA PRO A 175 -15.97 -2.53 -14.31
C PRO A 175 -15.71 -1.36 -13.36
N TYR A 176 -15.94 -1.54 -12.06
CA TYR A 176 -15.67 -0.48 -11.07
C TYR A 176 -14.18 -0.19 -10.89
N GLN A 177 -13.29 -1.18 -11.08
CA GLN A 177 -11.83 -1.02 -10.99
C GLN A 177 -11.32 -0.21 -12.19
N GLN A 178 -11.82 -0.50 -13.38
CA GLN A 178 -11.55 0.28 -14.59
C GLN A 178 -12.03 1.73 -14.42
N ASN A 179 -13.25 1.93 -13.91
CA ASN A 179 -13.83 3.25 -13.68
C ASN A 179 -13.00 4.09 -12.70
N ARG A 180 -12.38 3.49 -11.68
CA ARG A 180 -11.46 4.21 -10.75
C ARG A 180 -10.21 4.73 -11.45
N VAL A 181 -9.64 3.97 -12.39
CA VAL A 181 -8.48 4.42 -13.18
C VAL A 181 -8.89 5.49 -14.18
N LEU A 182 -10.00 5.30 -14.88
CA LEU A 182 -10.51 6.29 -15.85
C LEU A 182 -10.91 7.60 -15.18
N ALA A 183 -11.59 7.54 -14.03
CA ALA A 183 -11.98 8.73 -13.27
C ALA A 183 -10.78 9.48 -12.67
N PHE A 184 -9.66 8.79 -12.40
CA PHE A 184 -8.41 9.44 -12.02
C PHE A 184 -7.80 10.22 -13.18
N LEU A 185 -7.72 9.60 -14.36
CA LEU A 185 -7.16 10.24 -15.56
C LEU A 185 -8.04 11.40 -16.06
N ASN A 186 -9.35 11.21 -16.04
CA ASN A 186 -10.32 12.24 -16.41
C ASN A 186 -11.59 12.12 -15.56
N PRO A 187 -11.70 12.88 -14.46
CA PRO A 187 -12.87 12.86 -13.58
C PRO A 187 -14.19 13.27 -14.27
N LEU A 188 -14.12 13.97 -15.40
CA LEU A 188 -15.29 14.47 -16.12
C LEU A 188 -15.98 13.40 -16.99
N VAL A 189 -15.35 12.24 -17.19
CA VAL A 189 -15.92 11.12 -17.96
C VAL A 189 -17.08 10.47 -17.20
N ASP A 190 -17.00 10.45 -15.87
CA ASP A 190 -18.06 9.92 -14.99
C ASP A 190 -18.32 10.90 -13.83
N PRO A 191 -18.93 12.06 -14.12
CA PRO A 191 -19.13 13.12 -13.13
C PRO A 191 -20.25 12.79 -12.13
N ARG A 192 -20.96 11.65 -12.28
CA ARG A 192 -22.09 11.26 -11.43
C ARG A 192 -21.81 10.06 -10.52
N ALA A 193 -20.80 9.24 -10.82
CA ALA A 193 -20.33 8.18 -9.94
C ALA A 193 -18.88 8.41 -9.51
N THR A 194 -17.90 7.68 -10.04
CA THR A 194 -16.54 7.65 -9.44
C THR A 194 -15.84 9.01 -9.50
N GLY A 195 -16.02 9.74 -10.60
CA GLY A 195 -15.48 11.09 -10.76
C GLY A 195 -16.12 12.12 -9.83
N TRP A 196 -17.39 11.93 -9.44
CA TRP A 196 -18.06 12.78 -8.45
C TRP A 196 -17.32 12.79 -7.11
N HIS A 197 -16.89 11.61 -6.62
CA HIS A 197 -16.16 11.52 -5.36
C HIS A 197 -14.84 12.28 -5.40
N VAL A 198 -14.09 12.17 -6.51
CA VAL A 198 -12.82 12.90 -6.71
C VAL A 198 -13.06 14.41 -6.68
N ILE A 199 -14.06 14.88 -7.44
CA ILE A 199 -14.39 16.30 -7.54
C ILE A 199 -14.83 16.84 -6.18
N GLN A 200 -15.73 16.15 -5.49
CA GLN A 200 -16.22 16.58 -4.18
C GLN A 200 -15.13 16.57 -3.12
N SER A 201 -14.23 15.58 -3.12
CA SER A 201 -13.08 15.55 -2.22
C SER A 201 -12.21 16.80 -2.38
N ARG A 202 -11.92 17.20 -3.63
CA ARG A 202 -11.15 18.42 -3.92
C ARG A 202 -11.89 19.69 -3.52
N VAL A 203 -13.20 19.77 -3.79
CA VAL A 203 -14.03 20.91 -3.39
C VAL A 203 -14.10 21.03 -1.87
N ALA A 204 -14.25 19.92 -1.15
CA ALA A 204 -14.26 19.90 0.31
C ALA A 204 -12.96 20.49 0.89
N ILE A 205 -11.81 19.97 0.45
CA ILE A 205 -10.49 20.47 0.87
C ILE A 205 -10.33 21.95 0.50
N GLY A 206 -10.67 22.33 -0.74
CA GLY A 206 -10.55 23.71 -1.20
C GLY A 206 -11.45 24.69 -0.43
N SER A 207 -12.62 24.24 0.01
CA SER A 207 -13.58 25.07 0.73
C SER A 207 -13.23 25.31 2.20
N GLY A 208 -12.27 24.57 2.77
CA GLY A 208 -11.83 24.74 4.16
C GLY A 208 -11.03 26.01 4.41
N GLY A 209 -10.42 26.61 3.39
CA GLY A 209 -9.59 27.81 3.57
C GLY A 209 -8.46 27.60 4.59
N PHE A 210 -8.05 28.65 5.30
CA PHE A 210 -6.91 28.58 6.23
C PHE A 210 -7.26 27.89 7.57
N LEU A 211 -8.39 28.23 8.18
CA LEU A 211 -8.81 27.77 9.52
C LEU A 211 -9.88 26.66 9.51
N GLY A 212 -10.43 26.33 8.35
CA GLY A 212 -11.55 25.39 8.24
C GLY A 212 -12.90 26.05 8.45
N LYS A 213 -13.97 25.30 8.21
CA LYS A 213 -15.35 25.71 8.48
C LYS A 213 -15.77 25.51 9.93
N GLY A 214 -14.93 24.88 10.74
CA GLY A 214 -15.22 24.49 12.12
C GLY A 214 -15.59 23.02 12.26
N TYR A 215 -15.28 22.45 13.43
CA TYR A 215 -15.50 21.04 13.75
C TYR A 215 -16.97 20.68 13.60
N THR A 216 -17.28 19.62 12.85
CA THR A 216 -18.67 19.17 12.53
C THR A 216 -19.53 20.15 11.71
N LEU A 217 -18.99 21.29 11.28
CA LEU A 217 -19.70 22.30 10.50
C LEU A 217 -19.43 22.20 8.99
N GLY A 218 -18.70 21.16 8.55
CA GLY A 218 -18.44 20.89 7.14
C GLY A 218 -19.73 20.71 6.33
N SER A 219 -19.91 21.54 5.30
CA SER A 219 -21.08 21.52 4.42
C SER A 219 -21.16 20.25 3.58
N GLN A 220 -20.01 19.74 3.09
CA GLN A 220 -19.98 18.52 2.28
C GLN A 220 -20.25 17.29 3.14
N LYS A 221 -19.78 17.33 4.40
CA LYS A 221 -20.08 16.30 5.41
C LYS A 221 -21.54 16.26 5.84
N ARG A 222 -22.15 17.41 6.13
CA ARG A 222 -23.55 17.51 6.59
C ARG A 222 -24.56 17.14 5.51
N LEU A 223 -24.25 17.41 4.25
CA LEU A 223 -25.17 17.17 3.13
C LEU A 223 -24.93 15.82 2.43
N ALA A 224 -24.06 14.96 2.99
CA ALA A 224 -23.73 13.62 2.49
C ALA A 224 -23.29 13.58 1.02
N PHE A 225 -22.71 14.68 0.52
CA PHE A 225 -22.24 14.76 -0.87
C PHE A 225 -20.97 13.93 -1.13
N LEU A 226 -20.27 13.51 -0.07
CA LEU A 226 -19.09 12.65 -0.08
C LEU A 226 -19.42 11.26 0.50
N PRO A 227 -19.64 10.25 -0.34
CA PRO A 227 -19.78 8.87 0.13
C PRO A 227 -18.46 8.37 0.75
N ALA A 228 -18.56 7.51 1.78
CA ALA A 228 -17.39 7.00 2.51
C ALA A 228 -16.50 8.08 3.19
N GLN A 229 -17.07 9.23 3.53
CA GLN A 229 -16.40 10.31 4.30
C GLN A 229 -15.81 9.87 5.65
N HIS A 230 -16.29 8.77 6.22
CA HIS A 230 -15.79 8.23 7.49
C HIS A 230 -14.65 7.21 7.30
N THR A 231 -14.44 6.70 6.08
CA THR A 231 -13.42 5.69 5.78
C THR A 231 -12.40 6.27 4.81
N ASP A 232 -12.70 6.27 3.51
CA ASP A 232 -11.72 6.42 2.44
C ASP A 232 -11.40 7.91 2.20
N PHE A 233 -12.34 8.80 2.50
CA PHE A 233 -12.22 10.25 2.30
C PHE A 233 -12.16 11.03 3.61
N ILE A 234 -11.77 10.40 4.72
CA ILE A 234 -11.70 11.10 6.02
C ILE A 234 -10.74 12.30 5.98
N PHE A 235 -9.68 12.23 5.17
CA PHE A 235 -8.73 13.33 5.03
C PHE A 235 -9.35 14.58 4.37
N SER A 236 -10.32 14.41 3.46
CA SER A 236 -11.01 15.56 2.87
C SER A 236 -11.90 16.28 3.90
N VAL A 237 -12.43 15.55 4.89
CA VAL A 237 -13.17 16.11 6.03
C VAL A 237 -12.23 16.91 6.94
N VAL A 238 -11.01 16.42 7.20
CA VAL A 238 -9.98 17.17 7.92
C VAL A 238 -9.68 18.49 7.20
N GLY A 239 -9.52 18.45 5.88
CA GLY A 239 -9.31 19.64 5.05
C GLY A 239 -10.48 20.63 5.09
N GLU A 240 -11.72 20.15 5.06
CA GLU A 240 -12.91 21.02 5.10
C GLU A 240 -13.13 21.64 6.49
N GLU A 241 -13.04 20.84 7.56
CA GLU A 241 -13.41 21.27 8.91
C GLU A 241 -12.30 22.04 9.63
N LEU A 242 -11.05 21.63 9.45
CA LEU A 242 -9.88 22.19 10.15
C LEU A 242 -8.98 23.05 9.23
N GLY A 243 -9.29 23.08 7.92
CA GLY A 243 -8.58 23.91 6.95
C GLY A 243 -7.13 23.52 6.76
N PHE A 244 -6.36 24.45 6.20
CA PHE A 244 -4.92 24.30 5.99
C PHE A 244 -4.15 23.97 7.27
N VAL A 245 -4.49 24.63 8.40
CA VAL A 245 -3.81 24.39 9.68
C VAL A 245 -4.00 22.95 10.16
N GLY A 246 -5.22 22.42 10.09
CA GLY A 246 -5.49 21.04 10.47
C GLY A 246 -4.79 20.02 9.58
N VAL A 247 -4.74 20.27 8.27
CA VAL A 247 -4.01 19.42 7.32
C VAL A 247 -2.51 19.39 7.65
N VAL A 248 -1.89 20.55 7.86
CA VAL A 248 -0.46 20.64 8.22
C VAL A 248 -0.19 19.93 9.55
N ALA A 249 -1.05 20.13 10.55
CA ALA A 249 -0.93 19.44 11.83
C ALA A 249 -1.02 17.91 11.68
N ALA A 250 -2.01 17.40 10.93
CA ALA A 250 -2.17 15.97 10.68
C ALA A 250 -0.95 15.37 9.95
N LEU A 251 -0.47 16.02 8.88
CA LEU A 251 0.72 15.57 8.15
C LEU A 251 1.97 15.59 9.03
N THR A 252 2.12 16.62 9.88
CA THR A 252 3.25 16.72 10.82
C THR A 252 3.23 15.57 11.84
N LEU A 253 2.06 15.19 12.35
CA LEU A 253 1.91 14.05 13.25
C LEU A 253 2.28 12.73 12.55
N PHE A 254 1.84 12.52 11.31
CA PHE A 254 2.22 11.34 10.53
C PHE A 254 3.72 11.30 10.24
N ILE A 255 4.32 12.42 9.82
CA ILE A 255 5.78 12.52 9.60
C ILE A 255 6.51 12.19 10.90
N THR A 256 6.08 12.75 12.03
CA THR A 256 6.68 12.48 13.35
C THR A 256 6.58 11.00 13.70
N LEU A 257 5.42 10.37 13.50
CA LEU A 257 5.23 8.94 13.72
C LEU A 257 6.20 8.11 12.88
N ILE A 258 6.30 8.38 11.58
CA ILE A 258 7.21 7.68 10.67
C ILE A 258 8.67 7.87 11.12
N LEU A 259 9.09 9.09 11.46
CA LEU A 259 10.44 9.37 11.94
C LEU A 259 10.77 8.65 13.27
N VAL A 260 9.80 8.53 14.17
CA VAL A 260 9.93 7.77 15.41
C VAL A 260 10.10 6.28 15.12
N LEU A 261 9.27 5.70 14.25
CA LEU A 261 9.38 4.29 13.88
C LEU A 261 10.71 3.99 13.16
N LEU A 262 11.16 4.89 12.26
CA LEU A 262 12.47 4.78 11.62
C LEU A 262 13.62 4.83 12.65
N ARG A 263 13.50 5.70 13.67
CA ARG A 263 14.49 5.76 14.76
C ARG A 263 14.51 4.46 15.56
N ILE A 264 13.34 3.85 15.82
CA ILE A 264 13.26 2.54 16.50
C ILE A 264 13.90 1.46 15.63
N ALA A 265 13.57 1.38 14.34
CA ALA A 265 14.15 0.40 13.42
C ALA A 265 15.69 0.49 13.35
N ARG A 266 16.25 1.70 13.35
CA ARG A 266 17.72 1.93 13.35
C ARG A 266 18.42 1.54 14.65
N ARG A 267 17.70 1.57 15.77
CA ARG A 267 18.24 1.27 17.10
C ARG A 267 17.97 -0.16 17.55
N ALA A 268 17.25 -0.94 16.75
CA ALA A 268 16.99 -2.34 17.03
C ALA A 268 18.30 -3.11 17.17
N THR A 269 18.33 -4.02 18.14
CA THR A 269 19.50 -4.84 18.51
C THR A 269 19.82 -5.92 17.49
N ASP A 270 18.80 -6.39 16.77
CA ASP A 270 18.90 -7.47 15.81
C ASP A 270 18.21 -7.13 14.49
N GLN A 271 18.64 -7.80 13.43
CA GLN A 271 18.16 -7.55 12.07
C GLN A 271 16.67 -7.87 11.90
N PHE A 272 16.17 -8.91 12.58
CA PHE A 272 14.76 -9.28 12.49
C PHE A 272 13.87 -8.15 13.05
N SER A 273 14.15 -7.70 14.28
CA SER A 273 13.43 -6.60 14.93
C SER A 273 13.50 -5.31 14.11
N SER A 274 14.68 -4.98 13.57
CA SER A 274 14.85 -3.81 12.69
C SER A 274 13.94 -3.87 11.47
N LEU A 275 13.91 -5.03 10.79
CA LEU A 275 13.10 -5.26 9.59
C LEU A 275 11.61 -5.27 9.88
N VAL A 276 11.19 -5.83 11.01
CA VAL A 276 9.77 -5.82 11.42
C VAL A 276 9.28 -4.38 11.58
N VAL A 277 10.02 -3.54 12.32
CA VAL A 277 9.62 -2.13 12.51
C VAL A 277 9.68 -1.35 11.21
N PHE A 278 10.68 -1.58 10.36
CA PHE A 278 10.75 -0.92 9.05
C PHE A 278 9.62 -1.35 8.11
N GLY A 279 9.28 -2.65 8.08
CA GLY A 279 8.16 -3.18 7.31
C GLY A 279 6.81 -2.60 7.76
N ILE A 280 6.59 -2.48 9.08
CA ILE A 280 5.43 -1.77 9.66
C ILE A 280 5.41 -0.30 9.22
N THR A 281 6.58 0.36 9.25
CA THR A 281 6.71 1.75 8.81
C THR A 281 6.33 1.90 7.34
N GLY A 282 6.82 1.02 6.47
CA GLY A 282 6.49 0.99 5.03
C GLY A 282 5.00 0.73 4.79
N MET A 283 4.39 -0.19 5.53
CA MET A 283 2.95 -0.44 5.49
C MET A 283 2.14 0.82 5.85
N LEU A 284 2.43 1.45 6.99
CA LEU A 284 1.72 2.66 7.43
C LEU A 284 1.95 3.84 6.48
N PHE A 285 3.19 4.03 6.02
CA PHE A 285 3.54 5.06 5.05
C PHE A 285 2.72 4.92 3.77
N THR A 286 2.57 3.70 3.25
CA THR A 286 1.80 3.44 2.03
C THR A 286 0.33 3.79 2.22
N HIS A 287 -0.28 3.38 3.33
CA HIS A 287 -1.66 3.76 3.66
C HIS A 287 -1.85 5.28 3.76
N ILE A 288 -0.89 6.00 4.36
CA ILE A 288 -0.95 7.47 4.48
C ILE A 288 -0.84 8.13 3.10
N VAL A 289 0.17 7.76 2.31
CA VAL A 289 0.40 8.35 0.98
C VAL A 289 -0.75 8.05 0.04
N GLU A 290 -1.24 6.82 0.01
CA GLU A 290 -2.36 6.44 -0.85
C GLU A 290 -3.65 7.16 -0.46
N ASN A 291 -4.02 7.15 0.83
CA ASN A 291 -5.24 7.81 1.28
C ASN A 291 -5.20 9.33 1.04
N VAL A 292 -4.12 10.00 1.46
CA VAL A 292 -3.95 11.44 1.22
C VAL A 292 -3.93 11.71 -0.28
N GLY A 293 -3.14 10.95 -1.05
CA GLY A 293 -2.98 11.11 -2.49
C GLY A 293 -4.29 10.97 -3.26
N MET A 294 -5.15 10.00 -2.91
CA MET A 294 -6.45 9.86 -3.56
C MET A 294 -7.41 11.00 -3.22
N THR A 295 -7.36 11.56 -2.01
CA THR A 295 -8.24 12.69 -1.63
C THR A 295 -7.92 13.98 -2.37
N VAL A 296 -6.65 14.19 -2.76
CA VAL A 296 -6.22 15.36 -3.55
C VAL A 296 -6.07 15.07 -5.05
N ASN A 297 -6.49 13.88 -5.51
CA ASN A 297 -6.40 13.43 -6.91
C ASN A 297 -4.96 13.35 -7.46
N LEU A 298 -4.00 12.97 -6.62
CA LEU A 298 -2.63 12.61 -7.03
C LEU A 298 -2.48 11.11 -7.30
N LEU A 299 -3.38 10.29 -6.74
CA LEU A 299 -3.43 8.85 -6.93
C LEU A 299 -4.88 8.41 -7.22
N PRO A 300 -5.09 7.27 -7.90
CA PRO A 300 -6.43 6.74 -8.13
C PRO A 300 -7.12 6.34 -6.81
N ILE A 301 -8.45 6.33 -6.80
CA ILE A 301 -9.25 5.93 -5.63
C ILE A 301 -9.05 4.43 -5.37
N THR A 302 -8.27 4.09 -4.35
CA THR A 302 -8.00 2.69 -3.96
C THR A 302 -8.93 2.19 -2.85
N GLY A 303 -9.49 3.09 -2.03
CA GLY A 303 -10.41 2.74 -0.94
C GLY A 303 -9.70 2.21 0.31
N ILE A 304 -8.48 2.70 0.55
CA ILE A 304 -7.65 2.29 1.68
C ILE A 304 -7.83 3.26 2.85
N PRO A 305 -7.98 2.76 4.09
CA PRO A 305 -8.15 3.60 5.27
C PRO A 305 -6.85 4.32 5.68
N LEU A 306 -7.00 5.54 6.19
CA LEU A 306 -5.97 6.36 6.82
C LEU A 306 -5.70 5.87 8.26
N PRO A 307 -4.44 5.56 8.64
CA PRO A 307 -4.13 5.05 9.97
C PRO A 307 -4.62 5.98 11.09
N PHE A 308 -5.26 5.40 12.11
CA PHE A 308 -5.78 6.10 13.31
C PHE A 308 -6.89 7.14 13.10
N PHE A 309 -7.23 7.48 11.85
CA PHE A 309 -8.27 8.46 11.53
C PHE A 309 -9.52 7.80 10.94
N SER A 310 -9.34 6.90 9.96
CA SER A 310 -10.47 6.26 9.29
C SER A 310 -11.22 5.33 10.23
N TYR A 311 -12.55 5.33 10.09
CA TYR A 311 -13.42 4.38 10.75
C TYR A 311 -13.21 2.98 10.17
N GLY A 312 -12.64 2.07 10.95
CA GLY A 312 -12.45 0.68 10.56
C GLY A 312 -11.92 -0.15 11.71
N GLY A 313 -12.76 -1.00 12.31
CA GLY A 313 -12.39 -1.76 13.51
C GLY A 313 -11.16 -2.66 13.29
N SER A 314 -11.20 -3.51 12.25
CA SER A 314 -10.09 -4.42 11.91
C SER A 314 -8.78 -3.68 11.62
N PHE A 315 -8.86 -2.56 10.90
CA PHE A 315 -7.69 -1.77 10.53
C PHE A 315 -7.10 -1.06 11.75
N LEU A 316 -7.92 -0.41 12.57
CA LEU A 316 -7.47 0.24 13.80
C LEU A 316 -6.79 -0.74 14.75
N VAL A 317 -7.37 -1.94 14.95
CA VAL A 317 -6.76 -3.01 15.75
C VAL A 317 -5.40 -3.42 15.17
N THR A 318 -5.30 -3.54 13.85
CA THR A 318 -4.04 -3.87 13.15
C THR A 318 -3.00 -2.77 13.34
N CYS A 319 -3.37 -1.49 13.23
CA CYS A 319 -2.49 -0.37 13.52
C CYS A 319 -2.00 -0.39 14.98
N CYS A 320 -2.90 -0.58 15.95
CA CYS A 320 -2.55 -0.69 17.37
C CYS A 320 -1.59 -1.86 17.62
N ALA A 321 -1.85 -3.03 17.02
CA ALA A 321 -0.96 -4.19 17.12
C ALA A 321 0.43 -3.88 16.52
N ALA A 322 0.48 -3.23 15.36
CA ALA A 322 1.73 -2.84 14.71
C ALA A 322 2.56 -1.88 15.57
N ILE A 323 1.93 -0.87 16.17
CA ILE A 323 2.60 0.03 17.12
C ILE A 323 3.05 -0.73 18.38
N GLY A 324 2.23 -1.65 18.91
CA GLY A 324 2.60 -2.49 20.04
C GLY A 324 3.87 -3.30 19.79
N VAL A 325 4.00 -3.90 18.59
CA VAL A 325 5.23 -4.61 18.17
C VAL A 325 6.42 -3.65 18.10
N ALA A 326 6.25 -2.45 17.51
CA ALA A 326 7.33 -1.47 17.44
C ALA A 326 7.78 -0.97 18.82
N LEU A 327 6.84 -0.77 19.74
CA LEU A 327 7.14 -0.39 21.13
C LEU A 327 7.86 -1.53 21.88
N ARG A 328 7.50 -2.79 21.63
CA ARG A 328 8.20 -3.94 22.20
C ARG A 328 9.67 -3.97 21.77
N VAL A 329 9.94 -3.79 20.48
CA VAL A 329 11.31 -3.69 19.94
C VAL A 329 12.07 -2.51 20.56
N ALA A 330 11.42 -1.35 20.69
CA ALA A 330 12.04 -0.18 21.32
C ALA A 330 12.40 -0.42 22.80
N TRP A 331 11.57 -1.19 23.52
CA TRP A 331 11.81 -1.55 24.91
C TRP A 331 13.03 -2.48 25.05
N GLU A 332 13.07 -3.55 24.24
CA GLU A 332 14.20 -4.50 24.23
C GLU A 332 15.52 -3.81 23.88
N SER A 333 15.50 -2.91 22.90
CA SER A 333 16.67 -2.12 22.49
C SER A 333 17.20 -1.17 23.56
N ARG A 334 16.35 -0.75 24.51
CA ARG A 334 16.79 0.05 25.66
C ARG A 334 17.43 -0.83 26.72
N LEU A 335 16.85 -2.00 27.00
CA LEU A 335 17.35 -2.91 28.03
C LEU A 335 18.73 -3.49 27.69
N SER A 336 18.98 -3.82 26.42
CA SER A 336 20.28 -4.33 25.98
C SER A 336 21.43 -3.36 26.28
N GLY A 337 21.17 -2.05 26.23
CA GLY A 337 22.14 -1.00 26.59
C GLY A 337 22.48 -0.93 28.09
N TYR A 338 21.70 -1.58 28.96
CA TYR A 338 21.96 -1.66 30.41
C TYR A 338 22.69 -2.93 30.82
N THR A 339 22.64 -4.01 30.02
CA THR A 339 23.28 -5.30 30.33
C THR A 339 24.77 -5.37 29.99
N GLU A 340 25.34 -4.35 29.33
CA GLU A 340 26.77 -4.26 29.00
C GLU A 340 27.57 -3.33 29.95
N ARG A 341 27.10 -3.10 31.18
CA ARG A 341 27.86 -2.35 32.22
C ARG A 341 28.01 -3.18 33.49
#